data_AF-A0AAJ4E6Q7-F1
#
_entry.id   AF-A0AAJ4E6Q7-F1
#
_cell.length_a   1.000
_cell.length_b   1.000
_cell.length_c   1.000
_cell.angle_alpha   90.00
_cell.angle_beta   90.00
_cell.angle_gamma   90.00
#
_symmetry.space_group_name_H-M   'P 1'
#
loop_
_entity.id
_entity.type
_entity.pdbx_description
1 polymer ?
#
loop_
_entity_poly.entity_id
_entity_poly.type
_entity_poly.pdbx_seq_one_letter_code
_entity_poly.pdbx_strand_id
1 'polypeptide(L)'
;MAKKESTQHKLDRVRAPRVHITYDVDIGDAQEKKELPFVVGVLGDFSGNPLEPLPKLKDRKFIFIDRDNFNGVLKGIKPRLAYRVDNTLAKDGTQLGVELNFNALEDFEPQNVVRQVEPLRKLLEVRNKLADLRNKMGGNDKLEELLMDVLQNTEKLKTLGKEFGREAAVPATDSKE
;
A
#
# COMPACT_ATOMS: atom_id res chain seq x y z
N MET A 1 17.39 -73.55 44.99
CA MET A 1 16.33 -74.44 44.47
C MET A 1 15.01 -73.83 44.90
N ALA A 2 14.02 -73.45 44.10
CA ALA A 2 13.76 -73.46 42.65
C ALA A 2 12.76 -72.30 42.40
N LYS A 3 12.98 -71.50 41.34
CA LYS A 3 12.14 -70.37 40.93
C LYS A 3 10.87 -70.93 40.26
N LYS A 4 9.67 -70.51 40.69
CA LYS A 4 8.39 -70.94 40.07
C LYS A 4 7.84 -69.80 39.21
N GLU A 5 7.68 -70.11 37.93
CA GLU A 5 7.62 -69.19 36.78
C GLU A 5 6.35 -68.33 36.68
N SER A 6 6.53 -67.17 36.04
CA SER A 6 5.50 -66.24 35.60
C SER A 6 4.49 -66.92 34.66
N THR A 7 3.21 -66.61 34.86
CA THR A 7 2.07 -67.06 34.05
C THR A 7 2.17 -66.69 32.56
N GLN A 8 3.10 -65.80 32.21
CA GLN A 8 3.31 -65.30 30.86
C GLN A 8 4.01 -66.31 29.92
N HIS A 9 4.76 -67.28 30.45
CA HIS A 9 5.49 -68.27 29.62
C HIS A 9 4.68 -69.50 29.19
N LYS A 10 3.40 -69.59 29.57
CA LYS A 10 2.53 -70.70 29.14
C LYS A 10 2.07 -70.57 27.68
N LEU A 11 2.20 -69.38 27.09
CA LEU A 11 1.75 -69.07 25.74
C LEU A 11 2.83 -69.32 24.66
N ASP A 12 4.09 -69.51 25.05
CA ASP A 12 5.19 -69.84 24.12
C ASP A 12 5.13 -71.29 23.58
N ARG A 13 4.28 -72.15 24.16
CA ARG A 13 4.21 -73.57 23.77
C ARG A 13 3.35 -73.83 22.54
N VAL A 14 2.55 -72.86 22.08
CA VAL A 14 1.69 -73.03 20.89
C VAL A 14 1.83 -71.81 19.96
N ARG A 15 2.81 -71.93 19.06
CA ARG A 15 3.20 -71.06 17.92
C ARG A 15 4.24 -69.95 18.18
N ALA A 16 5.23 -69.93 17.30
CA ALA A 16 6.41 -69.06 17.33
C ALA A 16 6.08 -67.59 17.00
N PRO A 17 6.78 -66.63 17.63
CA PRO A 17 6.50 -65.21 17.51
C PRO A 17 7.06 -64.66 16.21
N ARG A 18 6.25 -63.89 15.48
CA ARG A 18 6.75 -63.02 14.41
C ARG A 18 6.34 -61.60 14.73
N VAL A 19 7.35 -60.84 15.18
CA VAL A 19 7.47 -59.39 15.14
C VAL A 19 6.25 -58.61 15.59
N HIS A 20 6.31 -58.06 16.80
CA HIS A 20 5.98 -56.65 17.01
C HIS A 20 6.97 -56.09 18.04
N ILE A 21 7.95 -55.32 17.55
CA ILE A 21 8.65 -54.34 18.40
C ILE A 21 7.65 -53.20 18.53
N THR A 22 6.85 -53.19 19.60
CA THR A 22 6.11 -52.00 19.99
C THR A 22 7.05 -51.13 20.81
N TYR A 23 7.37 -49.96 20.25
CA TYR A 23 7.84 -48.84 21.04
C TYR A 23 6.59 -48.22 21.66
N ASP A 24 6.21 -48.67 22.85
CA ASP A 24 5.20 -47.99 23.65
C ASP A 24 5.82 -46.66 24.11
N VAL A 25 5.60 -45.63 23.32
CA VAL A 25 5.64 -44.26 23.82
C VAL A 25 4.29 -43.96 24.41
N ASP A 26 4.21 -44.03 25.73
CA ASP A 26 3.25 -43.23 26.46
C ASP A 26 3.61 -41.75 26.25
N ILE A 27 3.22 -41.17 25.11
CA ILE A 27 2.99 -39.72 25.00
C ILE A 27 1.56 -39.48 25.49
N GLY A 28 1.28 -39.95 26.70
CA GLY A 28 -0.07 -40.14 27.22
C GLY A 28 -0.32 -39.34 28.48
N ASP A 29 0.27 -38.14 28.63
CA ASP A 29 -0.22 -37.15 29.62
C ASP A 29 0.34 -35.73 29.45
N ALA A 30 0.89 -35.38 28.28
CA ALA A 30 1.11 -33.97 27.99
C ALA A 30 -0.25 -33.36 27.65
N GLN A 31 -0.99 -32.90 28.68
CA GLN A 31 -2.03 -31.89 28.49
C GLN A 31 -1.38 -30.72 27.75
N GLU A 32 -1.53 -30.69 26.42
CA GLU A 32 -1.14 -29.55 25.62
C GLU A 32 -2.04 -28.40 26.11
N LYS A 33 -1.47 -27.52 26.94
CA LYS A 33 -2.13 -26.29 27.38
C LYS A 33 -2.37 -25.45 26.15
N LYS A 34 -3.54 -25.65 25.52
CA LYS A 34 -4.01 -24.82 24.43
C LYS A 34 -4.52 -23.53 25.05
N GLU A 35 -3.58 -22.62 25.32
CA GLU A 35 -3.90 -21.30 25.84
C GLU A 35 -4.73 -20.54 24.79
N LEU A 36 -5.76 -19.83 25.26
CA LEU A 36 -6.55 -18.97 24.38
C LEU A 36 -5.61 -17.93 23.77
N PRO A 37 -5.71 -17.68 22.45
CA PRO A 37 -4.90 -16.65 21.82
C PRO A 37 -5.17 -15.31 22.50
N PHE A 38 -4.11 -14.57 22.81
CA PHE A 38 -4.23 -13.23 23.35
C PHE A 38 -4.75 -12.28 22.26
N VAL A 39 -6.04 -11.96 22.33
CA VAL A 39 -6.70 -11.05 21.38
C VAL A 39 -6.81 -9.66 22.00
N VAL A 40 -6.32 -8.65 21.28
CA VAL A 40 -6.42 -7.24 21.68
C VAL A 40 -7.47 -6.55 20.83
N GLY A 41 -8.44 -5.91 21.49
CA GLY A 41 -9.41 -5.03 20.84
C GLY A 41 -8.89 -3.59 20.83
N VAL A 42 -8.63 -3.04 19.64
CA VAL A 42 -8.27 -1.62 19.47
C VAL A 42 -9.53 -0.84 19.10
N LEU A 43 -9.86 0.19 19.89
CA LEU A 43 -11.00 1.06 19.69
C LEU A 43 -10.51 2.47 19.37
N GLY A 44 -11.03 3.06 18.30
CA GLY A 44 -10.66 4.41 17.86
C GLY A 44 -11.55 4.90 16.72
N ASP A 45 -11.40 6.17 16.38
CA ASP A 45 -11.95 6.69 15.13
C ASP A 45 -10.96 6.41 13.99
N PHE A 46 -11.36 5.52 13.09
CA PHE A 46 -10.58 5.11 11.92
C PHE A 46 -11.17 5.63 10.60
N SER A 47 -12.30 6.35 10.65
CA SER A 47 -13.05 6.77 9.45
C SER A 47 -12.81 8.22 9.04
N GLY A 48 -12.40 9.08 9.98
CA GLY A 48 -12.12 10.49 9.71
C GLY A 48 -13.39 11.27 9.35
N ASN A 49 -13.48 11.76 8.11
CA ASN A 49 -14.61 12.55 7.57
C ASN A 49 -15.41 11.73 6.54
N PRO A 50 -16.16 10.70 6.99
CA PRO A 50 -16.86 9.76 6.14
C PRO A 50 -17.96 10.47 5.32
N LEU A 51 -18.17 10.01 4.09
CA LEU A 51 -19.25 10.52 3.23
C LEU A 51 -20.63 10.03 3.69
N GLU A 52 -20.68 8.80 4.19
CA GLU A 52 -21.87 8.14 4.69
C GLU A 52 -21.85 8.10 6.23
N PRO A 53 -22.98 8.36 6.91
CA PRO A 53 -23.02 8.31 8.36
C PRO A 53 -22.74 6.91 8.87
N LEU A 54 -21.82 6.78 9.83
CA LEU A 54 -21.47 5.48 10.39
C LEU A 54 -22.68 4.85 11.10
N PRO A 55 -22.77 3.51 11.09
CA PRO A 55 -23.75 2.78 11.91
C PRO A 55 -23.66 3.17 13.38
N LYS A 56 -24.77 2.99 14.12
CA LYS A 56 -24.80 3.19 15.57
C LYS A 56 -23.79 2.24 16.23
N LEU A 57 -23.20 2.67 17.34
CA LEU A 57 -22.16 1.91 18.03
C LEU A 57 -22.58 0.47 18.37
N LYS A 58 -23.86 0.25 18.69
CA LYS A 58 -24.41 -1.08 19.01
C LYS A 58 -24.39 -2.06 17.83
N ASP A 59 -24.46 -1.54 16.60
CA ASP A 59 -24.51 -2.35 15.38
C ASP A 59 -23.10 -2.58 14.79
N ARG A 60 -22.07 -1.94 15.35
CA ARG A 60 -20.67 -2.08 14.91
C ARG A 60 -20.08 -3.38 15.44
N LYS A 61 -19.64 -4.24 14.52
CA LYS A 61 -18.97 -5.51 14.86
C LYS A 61 -17.46 -5.33 14.89
N PHE A 62 -16.81 -6.08 15.77
CA PHE A 62 -15.36 -6.22 15.71
C PHE A 62 -14.97 -7.04 14.47
N ILE A 63 -13.95 -6.56 13.77
CA ILE A 63 -13.39 -7.23 12.61
C ILE A 63 -11.99 -7.68 13.00
N PHE A 64 -11.67 -8.95 12.74
CA PHE A 64 -10.34 -9.47 12.97
C PHE A 64 -9.40 -8.95 11.87
N ILE A 65 -8.25 -8.40 12.27
CA ILE A 65 -7.27 -7.85 11.36
C ILE A 65 -6.01 -8.70 11.41
N ASP A 66 -5.56 -9.14 10.24
CA ASP A 66 -4.28 -9.81 10.02
C ASP A 66 -3.49 -9.12 8.89
N ARG A 67 -2.31 -9.64 8.57
CA ARG A 67 -1.44 -9.05 7.54
C ARG A 67 -2.02 -9.18 6.13
N ASP A 68 -2.85 -10.18 5.90
CA ASP A 68 -3.36 -10.52 4.57
C ASP A 68 -4.68 -9.78 4.28
N ASN A 69 -5.46 -9.47 5.31
CA ASN A 69 -6.78 -8.88 5.22
C ASN A 69 -6.81 -7.36 5.48
N PHE A 70 -5.70 -6.76 5.93
CA PHE A 70 -5.64 -5.34 6.33
C PHE A 70 -6.19 -4.40 5.25
N ASN A 71 -5.72 -4.57 4.00
CA ASN A 71 -6.18 -3.74 2.88
C ASN A 71 -7.67 -3.94 2.59
N GLY A 72 -8.21 -5.15 2.78
CA GLY A 72 -9.63 -5.42 2.64
C GLY A 72 -10.47 -4.72 3.71
N VAL A 73 -10.02 -4.74 4.96
CA VAL A 73 -10.67 -4.06 6.08
C VAL A 73 -10.61 -2.54 5.90
N LEU A 74 -9.44 -2.00 5.52
CA LEU A 74 -9.25 -0.57 5.26
C LEU A 74 -10.20 -0.06 4.16
N LYS A 75 -10.29 -0.80 3.05
CA LYS A 75 -11.24 -0.52 1.97
C LYS A 75 -12.71 -0.59 2.42
N GLY A 76 -13.04 -1.43 3.39
CA GLY A 76 -14.38 -1.50 3.98
C GLY A 76 -14.71 -0.28 4.85
N ILE A 77 -13.73 0.23 5.60
CA ILE A 77 -13.88 1.43 6.44
C ILE A 77 -13.99 2.71 5.58
N LYS A 78 -13.35 2.73 4.40
CA LYS A 78 -13.26 3.89 3.49
C LYS A 78 -12.87 5.19 4.22
N PRO A 79 -11.69 5.25 4.86
CA PRO A 79 -11.24 6.48 5.49
C PRO A 79 -11.18 7.61 4.46
N ARG A 80 -11.85 8.72 4.79
CA ARG A 80 -11.89 9.90 3.95
C ARG A 80 -11.42 11.10 4.74
N LEU A 81 -10.52 11.87 4.16
CA LEU A 81 -10.00 13.10 4.74
C LEU A 81 -10.31 14.26 3.83
N ALA A 82 -11.11 15.20 4.32
CA ALA A 82 -11.42 16.45 3.64
C ALA A 82 -10.91 17.62 4.47
N TYR A 83 -9.88 18.30 3.98
CA TYR A 83 -9.22 19.39 4.68
C TYR A 83 -8.98 20.58 3.74
N ARG A 84 -8.81 21.76 4.33
CA ARG A 84 -8.27 22.93 3.64
C ARG A 84 -6.84 23.13 4.13
N VAL A 85 -5.89 23.14 3.20
CA VAL A 85 -4.46 23.30 3.47
C VAL A 85 -3.95 24.55 2.76
N ASP A 86 -2.84 25.10 3.22
CA ASP A 86 -2.26 26.29 2.62
C ASP A 86 -1.70 25.98 1.22
N ASN A 87 -2.00 26.84 0.25
CA ASN A 87 -1.57 26.67 -1.13
C ASN A 87 -0.15 27.23 -1.33
N THR A 88 0.84 26.34 -1.25
CA THR A 88 2.25 26.68 -1.51
C THR A 88 2.62 26.78 -3.00
N LEU A 89 1.72 26.39 -3.92
CA LEU A 89 1.99 26.43 -5.36
C LEU A 89 1.92 27.85 -5.91
N ALA A 90 0.88 28.59 -5.53
CA ALA A 90 0.66 29.96 -5.99
C ALA A 90 1.35 30.99 -5.09
N LYS A 91 1.64 30.64 -3.82
CA LYS A 91 2.17 31.55 -2.79
C LYS A 91 1.31 32.78 -2.50
N ASP A 92 0.05 32.79 -2.95
CA ASP A 92 -0.90 33.90 -2.79
C ASP A 92 -1.67 33.88 -1.46
N GLY A 93 -1.25 33.08 -0.48
CA GLY A 93 -1.95 32.91 0.80
C GLY A 93 -3.34 32.27 0.69
N THR A 94 -3.66 31.68 -0.47
CA THR A 94 -4.93 30.97 -0.69
C THR A 94 -4.92 29.59 -0.05
N GLN A 95 -6.10 29.05 0.26
CA GLN A 95 -6.23 27.67 0.75
C GLN A 95 -6.65 26.73 -0.39
N LEU A 96 -6.04 25.56 -0.44
CA LEU A 96 -6.39 24.47 -1.34
C LEU A 96 -7.28 23.47 -0.60
N GLY A 97 -8.47 23.21 -1.15
CA GLY A 97 -9.31 22.11 -0.72
C GLY A 97 -8.71 20.79 -1.18
N VAL A 98 -8.45 19.88 -0.24
CA VAL A 98 -7.90 18.55 -0.50
C VAL A 98 -8.88 17.51 0.01
N GLU A 99 -9.21 16.58 -0.86
CA GLU A 99 -10.02 15.41 -0.55
C GLU A 99 -9.19 14.15 -0.84
N LEU A 100 -8.95 13.36 0.20
CA LEU A 100 -8.19 12.12 0.15
C LEU A 100 -9.10 10.95 0.50
N ASN A 101 -9.02 9.90 -0.30
CA ASN A 101 -9.73 8.65 -0.11
C ASN A 101 -8.69 7.52 -0.04
N PHE A 102 -8.71 6.76 1.07
CA PHE A 102 -7.77 5.67 1.30
C PHE A 102 -8.47 4.33 1.12
N ASN A 103 -7.88 3.45 0.32
CA ASN A 103 -8.36 2.09 0.09
C ASN A 103 -7.32 1.05 0.51
N ALA A 104 -6.04 1.37 0.39
CA ALA A 104 -4.94 0.48 0.73
C ALA A 104 -3.83 1.23 1.50
N LEU A 105 -2.92 0.50 2.14
CA LEU A 105 -1.84 1.11 2.91
C LEU A 105 -0.92 1.97 2.04
N GLU A 106 -0.77 1.61 0.76
CA GLU A 106 0.03 2.34 -0.22
C GLU A 106 -0.53 3.74 -0.49
N ASP A 107 -1.84 3.99 -0.25
CA ASP A 107 -2.44 5.31 -0.46
C ASP A 107 -1.90 6.38 0.50
N PHE A 108 -1.25 5.97 1.59
CA PHE A 108 -0.53 6.88 2.49
C PHE A 108 0.82 7.34 1.92
N GLU A 109 1.32 6.71 0.86
CA GLU A 109 2.54 7.16 0.21
C GLU A 109 2.32 8.50 -0.52
N PRO A 110 3.29 9.43 -0.46
CA PRO A 110 3.16 10.75 -1.09
C PRO A 110 2.82 10.68 -2.58
N GLN A 111 3.28 9.64 -3.28
CA GLN A 111 3.01 9.43 -4.69
C GLN A 111 1.51 9.26 -4.97
N ASN A 112 0.81 8.48 -4.14
CA ASN A 112 -0.61 8.23 -4.29
C ASN A 112 -1.44 9.42 -3.82
N VAL A 113 -1.00 10.12 -2.76
CA VAL A 113 -1.62 11.38 -2.33
C VAL A 113 -1.58 12.44 -3.44
N VAL A 114 -0.43 12.64 -4.08
CA VAL A 114 -0.28 13.61 -5.20
C VAL A 114 -1.18 13.26 -6.38
N ARG A 115 -1.42 11.97 -6.64
CA ARG A 115 -2.34 11.54 -7.71
C ARG A 115 -3.80 11.91 -7.44
N GLN A 116 -4.22 11.98 -6.17
CA GLN A 116 -5.59 12.34 -5.81
C GLN A 116 -5.84 13.85 -5.89
N VAL A 117 -4.80 14.66 -5.71
CA VAL A 117 -4.90 16.14 -5.75
C VAL A 117 -4.68 16.64 -7.18
N GLU A 118 -5.75 17.11 -7.83
CA GLU A 118 -5.72 17.44 -9.27
C GLU A 118 -4.60 18.42 -9.69
N PRO A 119 -4.35 19.55 -8.98
CA PRO A 119 -3.24 20.44 -9.33
C PRO A 119 -1.87 19.77 -9.27
N LEU A 120 -1.63 18.94 -8.24
CA LEU A 120 -0.36 18.23 -8.05
C LEU A 120 -0.18 17.10 -9.07
N ARG A 121 -1.27 16.41 -9.43
CA ARG A 121 -1.26 15.38 -10.48
C ARG A 121 -0.80 15.96 -11.82
N LYS A 122 -1.29 17.14 -12.20
CA LYS A 122 -0.86 17.82 -13.45
C LYS A 122 0.64 18.12 -13.43
N LEU A 123 1.18 18.58 -12.30
CA LEU A 123 2.61 18.83 -12.15
C LEU A 123 3.44 17.53 -12.23
N LEU A 124 2.94 16.45 -11.63
CA LEU A 124 3.58 15.13 -11.73
C LEU A 124 3.61 14.62 -13.18
N GLU A 125 2.52 14.80 -13.93
CA GLU A 125 2.47 14.42 -15.36
C GLU A 125 3.47 15.22 -16.19
N VAL A 126 3.59 16.53 -15.95
CA VAL A 126 4.60 17.36 -16.62
C VAL A 126 6.01 16.90 -16.27
N ARG A 127 6.30 16.61 -15.00
CA ARG A 127 7.60 16.08 -14.58
C ARG A 127 7.93 14.77 -15.29
N ASN A 128 6.97 13.85 -15.38
CA ASN A 128 7.18 12.56 -16.07
C ASN A 128 7.48 12.78 -17.56
N LYS A 129 6.72 13.65 -18.24
CA LYS A 129 6.99 14.02 -19.65
C LYS A 129 8.37 14.64 -19.85
N LEU A 130 8.82 15.50 -18.93
CA LEU A 130 10.15 16.08 -18.97
C LEU A 130 11.25 15.03 -18.71
N ALA A 131 11.02 14.09 -17.80
CA ALA A 131 11.94 12.98 -17.56
C ALA A 131 12.04 12.06 -18.78
N ASP A 132 10.93 11.75 -19.42
CA ASP A 132 10.89 10.98 -20.67
C ASP A 132 11.62 11.71 -21.80
N LEU A 133 11.41 13.03 -21.93
CA LEU A 133 12.14 13.85 -22.90
C LEU A 133 13.65 13.81 -22.63
N ARG A 134 14.07 13.98 -21.37
CA ARG A 134 15.48 13.89 -20.98
C ARG A 134 16.09 12.53 -21.34
N ASN A 135 15.38 11.44 -21.07
CA ASN A 135 15.85 10.10 -21.38
C ASN A 135 15.94 9.87 -22.90
N LYS A 136 15.02 10.45 -23.69
CA LYS A 136 15.06 10.38 -25.16
C LYS A 136 16.16 11.23 -25.78
N MET A 137 16.48 12.39 -25.19
CA MET A 137 17.60 13.22 -25.64
C MET A 137 18.94 12.52 -25.43
N GLY A 138 19.15 11.89 -24.27
CA GLY A 138 20.41 11.20 -23.96
C GLY A 138 20.77 10.01 -24.86
N GLY A 139 19.87 9.57 -25.76
CA GLY A 139 20.14 8.53 -26.75
C GLY A 139 19.93 8.97 -28.20
N ASN A 140 19.63 10.25 -28.47
CA ASN A 140 19.34 10.73 -29.82
C ASN A 140 19.85 12.17 -30.02
N ASP A 141 21.12 12.28 -30.42
CA ASP A 141 21.82 13.54 -30.67
C ASP A 141 21.08 14.44 -31.68
N LYS A 142 20.39 13.85 -32.68
CA LYS A 142 19.58 14.61 -33.65
C LYS A 142 18.40 15.33 -33.01
N LEU A 143 17.81 14.72 -31.97
CA LEU A 143 16.68 15.31 -31.25
C LEU A 143 17.16 16.47 -30.38
N GLU A 144 18.36 16.38 -29.82
CA GLU A 144 19.01 17.44 -29.06
C GLU A 144 19.34 18.65 -29.95
N GLU A 145 19.93 18.42 -31.12
CA GLU A 145 20.20 19.48 -32.11
C GLU A 145 18.91 20.18 -32.57
N LEU A 146 17.85 19.43 -32.86
CA LEU A 146 16.57 19.99 -33.29
C LEU A 146 15.89 20.79 -32.17
N LEU A 147 16.02 20.34 -30.92
CA LEU A 147 15.50 21.08 -29.76
C LEU A 147 16.28 22.38 -29.53
N MET A 148 17.61 22.36 -29.69
CA MET A 148 18.44 23.57 -29.64
C MET A 148 18.08 24.57 -30.73
N ASP A 149 17.83 24.12 -31.97
CA ASP A 149 17.38 24.99 -33.06
C ASP A 149 16.00 25.61 -32.76
N VAL A 150 15.07 24.82 -32.21
CA VAL A 150 13.75 25.32 -31.81
C VAL A 150 13.87 26.32 -30.65
N LEU A 151 14.73 26.08 -29.66
CA LEU A 151 14.95 27.00 -28.54
C LEU A 151 15.55 28.34 -28.99
N GLN A 152 16.45 28.33 -29.98
CA GLN A 152 17.03 29.53 -30.55
C GLN A 152 16.03 30.31 -31.42
N ASN A 153 14.98 29.66 -31.90
CA ASN A 153 14.02 30.25 -32.84
C ASN A 153 12.67 30.53 -32.18
N THR A 154 12.53 31.71 -31.59
CA THR A 154 11.35 32.17 -30.82
C THR A 154 10.06 32.15 -31.63
N GLU A 155 10.13 32.24 -32.96
CA GLU A 155 8.96 32.14 -33.84
C GLU A 155 8.45 30.71 -33.98
N LYS A 156 9.36 29.73 -34.16
CA LYS A 156 9.00 28.30 -34.22
C LYS A 156 8.39 27.83 -32.89
N LEU A 157 8.88 28.32 -31.76
CA LEU A 157 8.28 28.06 -30.45
C LEU A 157 6.84 28.59 -30.33
N LYS A 158 6.56 29.78 -30.87
CA LYS A 158 5.21 30.35 -30.87
C LYS A 158 4.26 29.59 -31.80
N THR A 159 4.71 29.12 -32.96
CA THR A 159 3.89 28.30 -33.86
C THR A 159 3.62 26.93 -33.26
N LEU A 160 4.64 26.27 -32.70
CA LEU A 160 4.49 24.99 -31.99
C LEU A 160 3.58 25.13 -30.75
N GLY A 161 3.73 26.18 -29.95
CA GLY A 161 2.84 26.46 -28.82
C GLY A 161 1.36 26.62 -29.23
N LYS A 162 1.12 27.24 -30.39
CA LYS A 162 -0.21 27.34 -31.00
C LYS A 162 -0.73 26.00 -31.52
N GLU A 163 0.11 25.19 -32.18
CA GLU A 163 -0.28 23.86 -32.69
C GLU A 163 -0.58 22.86 -31.57
N PHE A 164 0.13 22.94 -30.44
CA PHE A 164 -0.10 22.09 -29.26
C PHE A 164 -1.12 22.65 -28.27
N GLY A 165 -1.81 23.73 -28.61
CA GLY A 165 -2.93 24.28 -27.82
C GLY A 165 -2.57 24.75 -26.41
N ARG A 166 -1.29 25.10 -26.19
CA ARG A 166 -0.81 25.70 -24.93
C ARG A 166 -0.12 27.00 -25.27
N GLU A 167 -0.78 28.12 -24.99
CA GLU A 167 -0.06 29.38 -24.83
C GLU A 167 1.02 29.16 -23.78
N ALA A 168 2.27 29.13 -24.22
CA ALA A 168 3.40 29.15 -23.34
C ALA A 168 3.28 30.44 -22.52
N ALA A 169 2.98 30.30 -21.23
CA ALA A 169 3.15 31.38 -20.28
C ALA A 169 4.63 31.76 -20.32
N VAL A 170 4.93 32.80 -21.09
CA VAL A 170 6.21 33.47 -21.10
C VAL A 170 6.43 33.91 -19.64
N PRO A 171 7.52 33.49 -18.96
CA PRO A 171 7.85 34.08 -17.68
C PRO A 171 8.04 35.58 -17.95
N ALA A 172 7.26 36.40 -17.25
CA ALA A 172 7.41 37.84 -17.29
C ALA A 172 8.88 38.16 -17.08
N THR A 173 9.47 38.79 -18.07
CA THR A 173 10.79 39.39 -17.97
C THR A 173 10.65 40.50 -16.93
N ASP A 174 11.12 40.26 -15.72
CA ASP A 174 11.42 41.34 -14.77
C ASP A 174 12.59 42.13 -15.36
N SER A 175 12.23 43.08 -16.21
CA SER A 175 13.08 44.17 -16.63
C SER A 175 12.22 45.43 -16.66
N LYS A 176 12.16 46.12 -15.52
CA LYS A 176 12.24 47.59 -15.44
C LYS A 176 12.27 48.09 -13.98
N GLU A 177 13.32 48.88 -13.75
CA GLU A 177 13.56 49.91 -12.71
C GLU A 177 13.89 49.49 -11.28
#